data_AF-A0AAJ6YGI5-F1
#
_entry.id   AF-A0AAJ6YGI5-F1
#
_cell.length_a   1.000
_cell.length_b   1.000
_cell.length_c   1.000
_cell.angle_alpha   90.00
_cell.angle_beta   90.00
_cell.angle_gamma   90.00
#
_symmetry.space_group_name_H-M   'P 1'
#
loop_
_entity.id
_entity.type
_entity.pdbx_description
1 polymer ?
#
loop_
_entity_poly.entity_id
_entity_poly.type
_entity_poly.pdbx_seq_one_letter_code
_entity_poly.pdbx_strand_id
1 'polypeptide(L)'
;MNIKLQLKEIQVYIVGHTPPGVDDREVGASGLAEQHNARYLQIVRQYADMIRGQFFGHWHSDTFRIIYNDNDEPVSWIMVTPSITPYRVVGPNNPGLRLYKFDNDTGQIVDYAQYYLNLPEANLGKRANWRLEYNLKEHYELNEVTAASLHDLADRFTQPRHNAFVRYYEANRVSLPREVEEIWGCGGALNGLCALQHYCAVTRLTTRAYSNCVSSYASALASAAARSPSSGSTRLILIIAILIFRR
;
A
#
# COMPACT_ATOMS: atom_id res chain seq x y z
N MET A 1 -21.68 1.29 37.98
CA MET A 1 -21.26 0.17 37.09
C MET A 1 -20.63 0.81 35.85
N ASN A 2 -19.35 0.57 35.62
CA ASN A 2 -18.53 1.29 34.62
C ASN A 2 -18.95 0.87 33.20
N ILE A 3 -19.46 1.78 32.37
CA ILE A 3 -19.86 1.53 30.97
C ILE A 3 -18.73 0.81 30.19
N LYS A 4 -17.47 1.12 30.51
CA LYS A 4 -16.27 0.52 29.93
C LYS A 4 -16.14 -1.00 30.19
N LEU A 5 -16.71 -1.52 31.28
CA LEU A 5 -16.71 -2.96 31.60
C LEU A 5 -17.81 -3.72 30.85
N GLN A 6 -18.97 -3.10 30.58
CA GLN A 6 -20.03 -3.71 29.77
C GLN A 6 -19.70 -3.76 28.27
N LEU A 7 -18.85 -2.85 27.79
CA LEU A 7 -18.46 -2.77 26.38
C LEU A 7 -17.39 -3.80 25.97
N LYS A 8 -16.60 -4.35 26.91
CA LYS A 8 -15.55 -5.34 26.59
C LYS A 8 -16.07 -6.65 26.00
N GLU A 9 -17.37 -6.92 26.13
CA GLU A 9 -18.03 -8.08 25.52
C GLU A 9 -18.54 -7.81 24.10
N ILE A 10 -18.51 -6.55 23.63
CA ILE A 10 -19.01 -6.17 22.30
C ILE A 10 -17.84 -6.11 21.32
N GLN A 11 -17.93 -6.93 20.29
CA GLN A 11 -17.02 -6.92 19.15
C GLN A 11 -17.63 -6.14 18.00
N VAL A 12 -16.85 -5.29 17.33
CA VAL A 12 -17.36 -4.33 16.34
C VAL A 12 -16.60 -4.44 15.03
N TYR A 13 -17.36 -4.41 13.93
CA TYR A 13 -16.86 -4.08 12.61
C TYR A 13 -17.23 -2.64 12.24
N ILE A 14 -16.28 -1.88 11.72
CA ILE A 14 -16.54 -0.54 11.18
C ILE A 14 -16.62 -0.64 9.66
N VAL A 15 -17.69 -0.12 9.07
CA VAL A 15 -17.87 -0.08 7.62
C VAL A 15 -18.12 1.35 7.19
N GLY A 16 -17.41 1.82 6.16
CA GLY A 16 -17.56 3.16 5.63
C GLY A 16 -17.18 3.25 4.16
N HIS A 17 -17.45 4.39 3.51
CA HIS A 17 -17.06 4.58 2.11
C HIS A 17 -15.61 5.09 2.01
N THR A 18 -15.36 6.31 2.50
CA THR A 18 -14.06 6.98 2.43
C THR A 18 -13.18 6.63 3.63
N PRO A 19 -12.05 5.91 3.44
CA PRO A 19 -11.13 5.56 4.51
C PRO A 19 -10.33 6.78 5.03
N PRO A 20 -9.81 6.72 6.27
CA PRO A 20 -8.79 7.65 6.74
C PRO A 20 -7.44 7.40 6.06
N GLY A 21 -6.57 8.41 6.08
CA GLY A 21 -5.25 8.35 5.46
C GLY A 21 -5.22 8.90 4.04
N VAL A 22 -4.16 8.49 3.34
CA VAL A 22 -3.84 8.98 2.00
C VAL A 22 -4.06 7.91 0.94
N ASP A 23 -4.35 8.38 -0.28
CA ASP A 23 -4.44 7.55 -1.47
C ASP A 23 -3.05 7.02 -1.85
N ASP A 24 -2.93 5.71 -2.02
CA ASP A 24 -1.66 5.05 -2.33
C ASP A 24 -1.30 5.11 -3.82
N ARG A 25 -2.20 5.61 -4.67
CA ARG A 25 -1.97 5.82 -6.12
C ARG A 25 -1.96 7.30 -6.53
N GLU A 26 -2.39 8.20 -5.65
CA GLU A 26 -2.36 9.64 -5.87
C GLU A 26 -1.61 10.32 -4.72
N VAL A 27 -0.35 10.68 -4.98
CA VAL A 27 0.60 11.11 -3.95
C VAL A 27 0.05 12.28 -3.13
N GLY A 28 -0.21 12.03 -1.85
CA GLY A 28 -0.61 13.06 -0.88
C GLY A 28 -2.09 13.45 -0.93
N ALA A 29 -2.91 12.83 -1.79
CA ALA A 29 -4.36 13.02 -1.77
C ALA A 29 -4.94 12.36 -0.51
N SER A 30 -5.76 13.10 0.23
CA SER A 30 -6.49 12.60 1.41
C SER A 30 -7.99 12.61 1.13
N GLY A 31 -8.68 11.53 1.48
CA GLY A 31 -10.13 11.44 1.34
C GLY A 31 -10.90 12.24 2.40
N LEU A 32 -10.26 12.55 3.53
CA LEU A 32 -10.86 13.26 4.67
C LEU A 32 -10.10 14.56 4.96
N ALA A 33 -10.81 15.59 5.41
CA ALA A 33 -10.16 16.75 6.01
C ALA A 33 -9.39 16.32 7.27
N GLU A 34 -8.19 16.86 7.47
CA GLU A 34 -7.24 16.39 8.47
C GLU A 34 -7.81 16.35 9.90
N GLN A 35 -8.67 17.30 10.27
CA GLN A 35 -9.36 17.33 11.56
C GLN A 35 -10.27 16.11 11.79
N HIS A 36 -10.97 15.65 10.74
CA HIS A 36 -11.85 14.48 10.81
C HIS A 36 -11.05 13.19 10.79
N ASN A 37 -10.00 13.17 9.96
CA ASN A 37 -9.04 12.07 9.91
C ASN A 37 -8.38 11.84 11.29
N ALA A 38 -7.82 12.89 11.90
CA ALA A 38 -7.21 12.81 13.23
C ALA A 38 -8.21 12.37 14.31
N ARG A 39 -9.45 12.89 14.26
CA ARG A 39 -10.51 12.50 15.20
C ARG A 39 -10.90 11.03 15.04
N TYR A 40 -11.01 10.53 13.81
CA TYR A 40 -11.27 9.10 13.54
C TYR A 40 -10.17 8.21 14.13
N LEU A 41 -8.90 8.55 13.87
CA LEU A 41 -7.76 7.80 14.39
C LEU A 41 -7.72 7.79 15.92
N GLN A 42 -8.06 8.91 16.56
CA GLN A 42 -8.15 8.99 18.02
C GLN A 42 -9.21 8.05 18.59
N ILE A 43 -10.40 8.00 17.98
CA ILE A 43 -11.49 7.12 18.41
C ILE A 43 -11.09 5.65 18.22
N VAL A 44 -10.53 5.29 17.07
CA VAL A 44 -10.09 3.91 16.81
C VAL A 44 -9.04 3.46 17.82
N ARG A 45 -8.04 4.29 18.12
CA ARG A 45 -7.02 3.98 19.14
C ARG A 45 -7.65 3.74 20.52
N GLN A 46 -8.63 4.56 20.90
CA GLN A 46 -9.30 4.45 22.20
C GLN A 46 -10.09 3.15 22.38
N TYR A 47 -10.61 2.58 21.29
CA TYR A 47 -11.49 1.39 21.29
C TYR A 47 -10.90 0.21 20.49
N ALA A 48 -9.58 0.19 20.28
CA ALA A 48 -8.92 -0.79 19.42
C ALA A 48 -9.14 -2.24 19.90
N ASP A 49 -9.32 -2.46 21.20
CA ASP A 49 -9.59 -3.76 21.81
C ASP A 49 -10.96 -4.35 21.44
N MET A 50 -11.90 -3.52 20.99
CA MET A 50 -13.25 -3.92 20.56
C MET A 50 -13.39 -4.06 19.04
N ILE A 51 -12.45 -3.52 18.26
CA ILE A 51 -12.57 -3.44 16.80
C ILE A 51 -11.94 -4.68 16.17
N ARG A 52 -12.76 -5.53 15.55
CA ARG A 52 -12.31 -6.76 14.88
C ARG A 52 -12.03 -6.62 13.40
N GLY A 53 -12.40 -5.50 12.81
CA GLY A 53 -12.12 -5.19 11.42
C GLY A 53 -12.73 -3.86 10.99
N GLN A 54 -12.10 -3.24 10.02
CA GLN A 54 -12.58 -2.00 9.41
C GLN A 54 -12.54 -2.16 7.90
N PHE A 55 -13.64 -1.82 7.22
CA PHE A 55 -13.86 -2.14 5.81
C PHE A 55 -14.32 -0.91 5.04
N PHE A 56 -13.51 -0.50 4.07
CA PHE A 56 -13.72 0.71 3.30
C PHE A 56 -13.55 0.48 1.79
N GLY A 57 -13.87 1.49 0.99
CA GLY A 57 -13.67 1.49 -0.47
C GLY A 57 -13.10 2.81 -0.94
N HIS A 58 -13.82 3.50 -1.83
CA HIS A 58 -13.50 4.82 -2.40
C HIS A 58 -12.30 4.88 -3.36
N TRP A 59 -11.15 4.30 -3.01
CA TRP A 59 -9.92 4.42 -3.82
C TRP A 59 -9.82 3.44 -5.00
N HIS A 60 -10.74 2.48 -5.09
CA HIS A 60 -10.77 1.47 -6.16
C HIS A 60 -9.45 0.66 -6.24
N SER A 61 -8.73 0.60 -5.12
CA SER A 61 -7.48 -0.14 -4.96
C SER A 61 -7.69 -1.26 -3.92
N ASP A 62 -7.04 -2.39 -4.16
CA ASP A 62 -6.87 -3.40 -3.12
C ASP A 62 -5.72 -2.98 -2.20
N THR A 63 -6.05 -2.55 -0.99
CA THR A 63 -5.03 -2.08 -0.06
C THR A 63 -5.49 -2.21 1.38
N PHE A 64 -4.59 -1.94 2.32
CA PHE A 64 -4.85 -1.95 3.74
C PHE A 64 -4.22 -0.74 4.42
N ARG A 65 -4.62 -0.44 5.66
CA ARG A 65 -4.04 0.61 6.49
C ARG A 65 -3.78 0.07 7.89
N ILE A 66 -2.73 0.55 8.54
CA ILE A 66 -2.38 0.18 9.92
C ILE A 66 -2.51 1.42 10.80
N ILE A 67 -3.15 1.24 11.95
CA ILE A 67 -3.31 2.28 12.97
C ILE A 67 -2.44 1.91 14.17
N TYR A 68 -1.57 2.83 14.54
CA TYR A 68 -0.65 2.70 15.67
C TYR A 68 -1.15 3.49 16.87
N ASN A 69 -0.84 3.04 18.08
CA ASN A 69 -1.04 3.82 19.31
C ASN A 69 0.10 4.85 19.50
N ASP A 70 0.11 5.54 20.64
CA ASP A 70 1.09 6.58 20.93
C ASP A 70 2.51 6.03 21.23
N ASN A 71 2.65 4.71 21.40
CA ASN A 71 3.92 4.01 21.58
C ASN A 71 4.43 3.37 20.27
N ASP A 72 3.86 3.73 19.11
CA ASP A 72 4.15 3.15 17.80
C ASP A 72 3.86 1.64 17.69
N GLU A 73 2.97 1.10 18.54
CA GLU A 73 2.52 -0.30 18.44
C GLU A 73 1.30 -0.39 17.51
N PRO A 74 1.25 -1.35 16.57
CA PRO A 74 0.10 -1.54 15.69
C PRO A 74 -1.10 -2.08 16.50
N VAL A 75 -2.18 -1.30 16.58
CA VAL A 75 -3.36 -1.63 17.42
C VAL A 75 -4.63 -1.90 16.63
N SER A 76 -4.73 -1.43 15.39
CA SER A 76 -5.88 -1.72 14.53
C SER A 76 -5.50 -1.67 13.06
N TRP A 77 -6.37 -2.18 12.20
CA TRP A 77 -6.15 -2.24 10.76
C TRP A 77 -7.43 -1.93 9.99
N ILE A 78 -7.27 -1.53 8.73
CA ILE A 78 -8.33 -1.27 7.77
C ILE A 78 -8.05 -2.06 6.50
N MET A 79 -9.08 -2.69 5.95
CA MET A 79 -9.05 -3.25 4.59
C MET A 79 -9.84 -2.34 3.66
N VAL A 80 -9.21 -1.95 2.56
CA VAL A 80 -9.83 -1.21 1.47
C VAL A 80 -10.05 -2.20 0.33
N THR A 81 -11.30 -2.35 -0.10
CA THR A 81 -11.66 -3.25 -1.20
C THR A 81 -11.61 -2.51 -2.54
N PRO A 82 -11.18 -3.18 -3.62
CA PRO A 82 -11.28 -2.61 -4.96
C PRO A 82 -12.74 -2.46 -5.40
N SER A 83 -12.95 -1.70 -6.48
CA SER A 83 -14.26 -1.44 -7.04
C SER A 83 -14.68 -2.48 -8.07
N ILE A 84 -15.99 -2.56 -8.31
CA ILE A 84 -16.55 -3.25 -9.49
C ILE A 84 -16.32 -2.42 -10.75
N THR A 85 -16.42 -1.08 -10.68
CA THR A 85 -16.13 -0.24 -11.84
C THR A 85 -14.63 -0.27 -12.16
N PRO A 86 -14.22 -0.46 -13.43
CA PRO A 86 -12.82 -0.42 -13.82
C PRO A 86 -12.29 1.01 -14.00
N TYR A 87 -13.18 2.01 -13.93
CA TYR A 87 -12.84 3.40 -14.19
C TYR A 87 -12.28 4.09 -12.94
N ARG A 88 -11.13 4.75 -13.13
CA ARG A 88 -10.55 5.72 -12.21
C ARG A 88 -9.55 6.61 -12.96
N VAL A 89 -9.51 7.89 -12.60
CA VAL A 89 -8.68 8.91 -13.30
C VAL A 89 -7.20 8.59 -13.22
N VAL A 90 -6.72 8.23 -12.04
CA VAL A 90 -5.31 7.86 -11.76
C VAL A 90 -5.05 6.36 -11.99
N GLY A 91 -5.63 5.84 -13.07
CA GLY A 91 -5.38 4.49 -13.59
C GLY A 91 -6.44 3.44 -13.19
N PRO A 92 -6.75 2.49 -14.09
CA PRO A 92 -7.85 1.54 -13.93
C PRO A 92 -7.55 0.41 -12.92
N ASN A 93 -8.53 -0.46 -12.73
CA ASN A 93 -8.42 -1.77 -12.09
C ASN A 93 -9.35 -2.75 -12.82
N ASN A 94 -9.13 -4.06 -12.70
CA ASN A 94 -10.20 -5.01 -13.04
C ASN A 94 -11.35 -4.89 -12.00
N PRO A 95 -12.60 -5.21 -12.38
CA PRO A 95 -13.69 -5.38 -11.42
C PRO A 95 -13.32 -6.41 -10.34
N GLY A 96 -13.44 -6.01 -9.07
CA GLY A 96 -13.11 -6.85 -7.92
C GLY A 96 -14.29 -7.07 -6.97
N LEU A 97 -14.29 -8.22 -6.28
CA LEU A 97 -15.23 -8.59 -5.23
C LEU A 97 -14.50 -9.34 -4.12
N ARG A 98 -14.79 -9.06 -2.85
CA ARG A 98 -14.11 -9.70 -1.71
C ARG A 98 -15.08 -10.44 -0.81
N LEU A 99 -14.69 -11.65 -0.38
CA LEU A 99 -15.42 -12.46 0.58
C LEU A 99 -14.57 -12.69 1.83
N TYR A 100 -14.97 -12.12 2.96
CA TYR A 100 -14.28 -12.30 4.24
C TYR A 100 -14.68 -13.60 4.93
N LYS A 101 -13.70 -14.24 5.57
CA LYS A 101 -13.90 -15.36 6.50
C LYS A 101 -13.63 -14.85 7.90
N PHE A 102 -14.54 -15.14 8.82
CA PHE A 102 -14.41 -14.74 10.22
C PHE A 102 -14.76 -15.89 11.16
N ASP A 103 -14.18 -15.85 12.34
CA ASP A 103 -14.49 -16.76 13.44
C ASP A 103 -15.80 -16.33 14.11
N ASN A 104 -16.76 -17.25 14.23
CA ASN A 104 -18.11 -16.92 14.70
C ASN A 104 -18.17 -16.60 16.20
N ASP A 105 -17.21 -17.12 16.98
CA ASP A 105 -17.21 -16.95 18.44
C ASP A 105 -16.55 -15.62 18.83
N THR A 106 -15.46 -15.25 18.15
CA THR A 106 -14.65 -14.06 18.45
C THR A 106 -14.92 -12.88 17.53
N GLY A 107 -15.58 -13.10 16.39
CA GLY A 107 -15.72 -12.10 15.31
C GLY A 107 -14.38 -11.74 14.67
N GLN A 108 -13.31 -12.50 14.87
CA GLN A 108 -12.01 -12.19 14.30
C GLN A 108 -12.01 -12.51 12.80
N ILE A 109 -11.56 -11.58 11.95
CA ILE A 109 -11.28 -11.92 10.55
C ILE A 109 -10.08 -12.87 10.51
N VAL A 110 -10.26 -14.01 9.87
CA VAL A 110 -9.23 -15.05 9.78
C VAL A 110 -8.60 -15.14 8.40
N ASP A 111 -9.30 -14.69 7.35
CA ASP A 111 -8.81 -14.65 5.96
C ASP A 111 -9.81 -13.88 5.06
N TYR A 112 -9.46 -13.64 3.80
CA TYR A 112 -10.45 -13.32 2.76
C TYR A 112 -10.06 -13.94 1.41
N ALA A 113 -11.06 -14.20 0.59
CA ALA A 113 -10.91 -14.51 -0.83
C ALA A 113 -11.21 -13.27 -1.67
N GLN A 114 -10.22 -12.82 -2.44
CA GLN A 114 -10.39 -11.76 -3.43
C GLN A 114 -10.73 -12.41 -4.77
N TYR A 115 -11.82 -11.98 -5.38
CA TYR A 115 -12.24 -12.36 -6.71
C TYR A 115 -12.09 -11.19 -7.66
N TYR A 116 -11.86 -11.49 -8.93
CA TYR A 116 -11.79 -10.50 -9.98
C TYR A 116 -12.38 -11.00 -11.29
N LEU A 117 -12.72 -10.06 -12.16
CA LEU A 117 -13.08 -10.31 -13.54
C LEU A 117 -11.98 -9.77 -14.45
N ASN A 118 -11.29 -10.64 -15.18
CA ASN A 118 -10.41 -10.18 -16.26
C ASN A 118 -11.27 -9.53 -17.35
N LEU A 119 -11.31 -8.19 -17.34
CA LEU A 119 -12.25 -7.43 -18.16
C LEU A 119 -11.96 -7.54 -19.67
N PRO A 120 -10.69 -7.47 -20.14
CA PRO A 120 -10.35 -7.75 -21.53
C PRO A 120 -10.83 -9.14 -22.00
N GLU A 121 -10.57 -10.18 -21.21
CA GLU A 121 -10.99 -11.55 -21.55
C GLU A 121 -12.52 -11.68 -21.57
N ALA A 122 -13.20 -11.09 -20.58
CA ALA A 122 -14.66 -11.13 -20.48
C ALA A 122 -15.33 -10.43 -21.67
N ASN A 123 -14.77 -9.30 -22.13
CA ASN A 123 -15.26 -8.57 -23.29
C ASN A 123 -15.06 -9.37 -24.58
N LEU A 124 -13.88 -9.97 -24.77
CA LEU A 124 -13.58 -10.79 -25.95
C LEU A 124 -14.49 -12.03 -26.01
N GLY A 125 -14.66 -12.71 -24.88
CA GLY A 125 -15.48 -13.92 -24.77
C GLY A 125 -16.99 -13.66 -24.60
N LYS A 126 -17.41 -12.40 -24.45
CA LYS A 126 -18.80 -11.99 -24.14
C LYS A 126 -19.41 -12.73 -22.94
N ARG A 127 -18.59 -13.02 -21.92
CA ARG A 127 -19.01 -13.80 -20.75
C ARG A 127 -18.25 -13.34 -19.51
N ALA A 128 -18.98 -13.01 -18.44
CA ALA A 128 -18.39 -12.63 -17.17
C ALA A 128 -17.93 -13.86 -16.38
N ASN A 129 -16.65 -14.21 -16.50
CA ASN A 129 -16.04 -15.32 -15.77
C ASN A 129 -15.25 -14.78 -14.57
N TRP A 130 -15.92 -14.63 -13.42
CA TRP A 130 -15.26 -14.28 -12.17
C TRP A 130 -14.33 -15.40 -11.72
N ARG A 131 -13.12 -15.05 -11.29
CA ARG A 131 -12.09 -15.98 -10.83
C ARG A 131 -11.59 -15.57 -9.46
N LEU A 132 -11.13 -16.54 -8.69
CA LEU A 132 -10.33 -16.26 -7.51
C LEU A 132 -9.04 -15.59 -7.97
N GLU A 133 -8.75 -14.42 -7.41
CA GLU A 133 -7.48 -13.73 -7.58
C GLU A 133 -6.48 -14.30 -6.56
N TYR A 134 -6.81 -14.21 -5.27
CA TYR A 134 -5.98 -14.77 -4.20
C TYR A 134 -6.75 -14.94 -2.87
N ASN A 135 -6.20 -15.75 -1.97
CA ASN A 135 -6.56 -15.74 -0.54
C ASN A 135 -5.51 -14.95 0.24
N LEU A 136 -5.92 -14.03 1.13
CA LEU A 136 -5.00 -13.09 1.82
C LEU A 136 -3.83 -13.80 2.50
N LYS A 137 -4.13 -14.80 3.35
CA LYS A 137 -3.09 -15.48 4.14
C LYS A 137 -2.09 -16.23 3.27
N GLU A 138 -2.59 -16.93 2.27
CA GLU A 138 -1.76 -17.72 1.35
C GLU A 138 -0.86 -16.81 0.51
N HIS A 139 -1.44 -15.75 -0.08
CA HIS A 139 -0.74 -14.83 -0.98
C HIS A 139 0.40 -14.08 -0.32
N TYR A 140 0.18 -13.63 0.93
CA TYR A 140 1.14 -12.83 1.69
C TYR A 140 1.89 -13.62 2.77
N GLU A 141 1.71 -14.95 2.82
CA GLU A 141 2.36 -15.84 3.79
C GLU A 141 2.12 -15.39 5.24
N LEU A 142 0.86 -15.06 5.56
CA LEU A 142 0.46 -14.60 6.90
C LEU A 142 -0.04 -15.77 7.74
N ASN A 143 0.42 -15.85 8.98
CA ASN A 143 -0.12 -16.81 9.96
C ASN A 143 -1.51 -16.40 10.45
N GLU A 144 -1.72 -15.10 10.62
CA GLU A 144 -2.95 -14.50 11.15
C GLU A 144 -3.21 -13.12 10.54
N VAL A 145 -4.44 -12.62 10.67
CA VAL A 145 -4.84 -11.29 10.20
C VAL A 145 -4.90 -10.33 11.38
N THR A 146 -3.74 -9.86 11.80
CA THR A 146 -3.58 -8.91 12.90
C THR A 146 -2.89 -7.63 12.43
N ALA A 147 -3.00 -6.56 13.22
CA ALA A 147 -2.31 -5.31 12.92
C ALA A 147 -0.78 -5.50 12.87
N ALA A 148 -0.24 -6.39 13.72
CA ALA A 148 1.16 -6.78 13.71
C ALA A 148 1.55 -7.54 12.44
N SER A 149 0.82 -8.58 12.04
CA SER A 149 1.13 -9.33 10.80
C SER A 149 1.03 -8.46 9.53
N LEU A 150 0.13 -7.48 9.51
CA LEU A 150 0.03 -6.51 8.41
C LEU A 150 1.16 -5.47 8.45
N HIS A 151 1.64 -5.10 9.63
CA HIS A 151 2.86 -4.30 9.77
C HIS A 151 4.08 -5.04 9.24
N ASP A 152 4.26 -6.31 9.61
CA ASP A 152 5.34 -7.16 9.10
C ASP A 152 5.26 -7.34 7.57
N LEU A 153 4.04 -7.40 7.00
CA LEU A 153 3.85 -7.38 5.55
C LEU A 153 4.31 -6.05 4.94
N ALA A 154 3.92 -4.91 5.52
CA ALA A 154 4.34 -3.60 5.04
C ALA A 154 5.87 -3.44 5.08
N ASP A 155 6.53 -3.89 6.15
CA ASP A 155 8.00 -3.87 6.28
C ASP A 155 8.71 -4.69 5.20
N ARG A 156 8.07 -5.77 4.71
CA ARG A 156 8.61 -6.54 3.58
C ARG A 156 8.56 -5.78 2.26
N PHE A 157 7.78 -4.70 2.13
CA PHE A 157 7.73 -3.91 0.89
C PHE A 157 9.05 -3.22 0.59
N THR A 158 9.78 -2.80 1.64
CA THR A 158 11.04 -2.08 1.50
C THR A 158 12.26 -3.00 1.42
N GLN A 159 12.06 -4.33 1.39
CA GLN A 159 13.13 -5.33 1.41
C GLN A 159 13.32 -5.94 0.01
N PRO A 160 14.47 -5.71 -0.65
CA PRO A 160 14.69 -6.15 -2.04
C PRO A 160 14.62 -7.67 -2.27
N ARG A 161 14.83 -8.47 -1.21
CA ARG A 161 14.80 -9.95 -1.28
C ARG A 161 13.39 -10.52 -1.19
N HIS A 162 12.40 -9.72 -0.83
CA HIS A 162 11.02 -10.15 -0.71
C HIS A 162 10.20 -9.68 -1.90
N ASN A 163 9.50 -10.60 -2.56
CA ASN A 163 8.54 -10.28 -3.62
C ASN A 163 7.20 -9.76 -3.06
N ALA A 164 7.14 -9.37 -1.78
CA ALA A 164 5.92 -8.93 -1.12
C ALA A 164 5.33 -7.70 -1.79
N PHE A 165 6.17 -6.70 -2.13
CA PHE A 165 5.68 -5.52 -2.85
C PHE A 165 5.21 -5.87 -4.27
N VAL A 166 5.87 -6.80 -4.97
CA VAL A 166 5.43 -7.27 -6.30
C VAL A 166 3.99 -7.81 -6.20
N ARG A 167 3.77 -8.75 -5.28
CA ARG A 167 2.47 -9.39 -5.05
C ARG A 167 1.40 -8.39 -4.59
N TYR A 168 1.79 -7.46 -3.72
CA TYR A 168 0.90 -6.38 -3.25
C TYR A 168 0.50 -5.45 -4.38
N TYR A 169 1.46 -5.09 -5.24
CA TYR A 169 1.23 -4.13 -6.31
C TYR A 169 0.33 -4.68 -7.42
N GLU A 170 0.53 -5.94 -7.79
CA GLU A 170 -0.35 -6.68 -8.70
C GLU A 170 -1.78 -6.76 -8.15
N ALA A 171 -1.92 -7.19 -6.88
CA ALA A 171 -3.21 -7.27 -6.20
C ALA A 171 -3.87 -5.89 -6.08
N ASN A 172 -3.10 -4.85 -5.75
CA ASN A 172 -3.57 -3.48 -5.63
C ASN A 172 -4.43 -3.13 -6.85
N ARG A 173 -3.87 -3.39 -8.05
CA ARG A 173 -4.46 -3.12 -9.37
C ARG A 173 -5.45 -4.18 -9.85
N VAL A 174 -5.72 -5.19 -9.03
CA VAL A 174 -6.65 -6.29 -9.35
C VAL A 174 -6.17 -7.06 -10.58
N SER A 175 -4.90 -7.47 -10.59
CA SER A 175 -4.29 -8.29 -11.65
C SER A 175 -4.46 -7.69 -13.06
N LEU A 176 -4.16 -6.39 -13.20
CA LEU A 176 -4.17 -5.75 -14.50
C LEU A 176 -3.01 -6.26 -15.38
N PRO A 177 -3.17 -6.29 -16.72
CA PRO A 177 -2.08 -6.63 -17.63
C PRO A 177 -0.89 -5.68 -17.46
N ARG A 178 0.33 -6.22 -17.58
CA ARG A 178 1.58 -5.47 -17.39
C ARG A 178 1.68 -4.23 -18.25
N GLU A 179 1.19 -4.27 -19.48
CA GLU A 179 1.23 -3.12 -20.41
C GLU A 179 0.46 -1.91 -19.83
N VAL A 180 -0.61 -2.18 -19.08
CA VAL A 180 -1.40 -1.15 -18.39
C VAL A 180 -0.70 -0.69 -17.12
N GLU A 181 -0.01 -1.60 -16.42
CA GLU A 181 0.82 -1.27 -15.25
C GLU A 181 2.01 -0.39 -15.61
N GLU A 182 2.64 -0.57 -16.77
CA GLU A 182 3.75 0.29 -17.21
C GLU A 182 3.30 1.75 -17.44
N ILE A 183 2.08 1.95 -17.95
CA ILE A 183 1.53 3.29 -18.24
C ILE A 183 1.09 4.00 -16.95
N TRP A 184 0.42 3.26 -16.06
CA TRP A 184 -0.29 3.85 -14.91
C TRP A 184 0.31 3.48 -13.57
N GLY A 185 1.47 2.83 -13.57
CA GLY A 185 2.05 2.26 -12.38
C GLY A 185 3.37 2.87 -11.95
N CYS A 186 4.22 2.08 -11.30
CA CYS A 186 5.51 2.53 -10.75
C CYS A 186 6.56 2.95 -11.81
N GLY A 187 6.17 3.20 -13.07
CA GLY A 187 7.04 3.67 -14.15
C GLY A 187 8.09 2.66 -14.63
N GLY A 188 7.81 1.36 -14.52
CA GLY A 188 8.73 0.26 -14.86
C GLY A 188 9.11 -0.60 -13.65
N ALA A 189 10.20 -1.37 -13.76
CA ALA A 189 10.65 -2.33 -12.73
C ALA A 189 10.58 -1.71 -11.32
N LEU A 190 9.74 -2.31 -10.46
CA LEU A 190 9.32 -1.85 -9.13
C LEU A 190 10.33 -0.90 -8.47
N ASN A 191 10.10 0.40 -8.66
CA ASN A 191 10.99 1.44 -8.17
C ASN A 191 10.93 1.48 -6.63
N GLY A 192 12.08 1.54 -5.96
CA GLY A 192 12.17 1.67 -4.50
C GLY A 192 11.40 2.87 -3.95
N LEU A 193 11.25 3.94 -4.73
CA LEU A 193 10.39 5.08 -4.36
C LEU A 193 8.90 4.71 -4.36
N CYS A 194 8.45 3.88 -5.30
CA CYS A 194 7.05 3.44 -5.36
C CYS A 194 6.73 2.53 -4.16
N ALA A 195 7.61 1.57 -3.88
CA ALA A 195 7.49 0.70 -2.71
C ALA A 195 7.42 1.51 -1.41
N LEU A 196 8.26 2.54 -1.29
CA LEU A 196 8.22 3.46 -0.16
C LEU A 196 6.89 4.24 -0.08
N GLN A 197 6.39 4.78 -1.20
CA GLN A 197 5.13 5.53 -1.20
C GLN A 197 3.97 4.67 -0.69
N HIS A 198 3.87 3.43 -1.18
CA HIS A 198 2.88 2.48 -0.68
C HIS A 198 3.13 2.11 0.79
N TYR A 199 4.37 1.84 1.20
CA TYR A 199 4.72 1.61 2.61
C TYR A 199 4.26 2.78 3.50
N CYS A 200 4.56 4.01 3.11
CA CYS A 200 4.16 5.20 3.84
C CYS A 200 2.63 5.37 3.84
N ALA A 201 1.94 5.09 2.74
CA ALA A 201 0.48 5.19 2.67
C ALA A 201 -0.22 4.16 3.59
N VAL A 202 0.30 2.93 3.67
CA VAL A 202 -0.29 1.89 4.54
C VAL A 202 0.06 2.08 6.02
N THR A 203 1.19 2.73 6.35
CA THR A 203 1.67 2.90 7.73
C THR A 203 1.45 4.30 8.33
N ARG A 204 1.20 5.34 7.52
CA ARG A 204 1.11 6.73 7.97
C ARG A 204 -0.17 7.39 7.48
N LEU A 205 -1.17 7.44 8.38
CA LEU A 205 -2.53 7.85 8.02
C LEU A 205 -2.83 9.34 8.22
N THR A 206 -1.84 10.18 8.49
CA THR A 206 -2.00 11.63 8.43
C THR A 206 -1.14 12.18 7.31
N THR A 207 -1.60 13.24 6.64
CA THR A 207 -0.83 13.83 5.52
C THR A 207 0.57 14.21 5.96
N ARG A 208 0.73 14.77 7.17
CA ARG A 208 2.03 15.14 7.73
C ARG A 208 2.94 13.92 7.96
N ALA A 209 2.43 12.86 8.57
CA ALA A 209 3.23 11.66 8.82
C ALA A 209 3.62 10.95 7.52
N TYR A 210 2.71 10.92 6.54
CA TYR A 210 2.98 10.40 5.21
C TYR A 210 4.11 11.19 4.52
N SER A 211 4.00 12.52 4.45
CA SER A 211 5.02 13.37 3.84
C SER A 211 6.39 13.18 4.50
N ASN A 212 6.44 13.15 5.84
CA ASN A 212 7.69 12.91 6.57
C ASN A 212 8.31 11.54 6.23
N CYS A 213 7.48 10.50 6.10
CA CYS A 213 7.92 9.16 5.74
C CYS A 213 8.51 9.10 4.33
N VAL A 214 7.88 9.74 3.35
CA VAL A 214 8.41 9.76 1.98
C VAL A 214 9.70 10.60 1.89
N SER A 215 9.78 11.72 2.63
CA SER A 215 10.96 12.60 2.63
C SER A 215 12.21 12.01 3.28
N SER A 216 12.08 11.05 4.20
CA SER A 216 13.25 10.40 4.82
C SER A 216 14.09 9.62 3.79
N TYR A 217 13.43 9.01 2.80
CA TYR A 217 14.10 8.33 1.70
C TYR A 217 14.79 9.28 0.72
N ALA A 218 14.16 10.41 0.38
CA ALA A 218 14.80 11.44 -0.43
C ALA A 218 16.10 11.94 0.24
N SER A 219 16.06 12.09 1.57
CA SER A 219 17.23 12.47 2.37
C SER A 219 18.31 11.37 2.38
N ALA A 220 17.91 10.10 2.48
CA ALA A 220 18.81 8.95 2.41
C ALA A 220 19.47 8.80 1.02
N LEU A 221 18.71 8.96 -0.06
CA LEU A 221 19.22 8.94 -1.44
C LEU A 221 20.17 10.11 -1.70
N ALA A 222 19.81 11.33 -1.28
CA ALA A 222 20.69 12.50 -1.41
C ALA A 222 21.99 12.30 -0.64
N SER A 223 21.93 11.72 0.56
CA SER A 223 23.10 11.38 1.37
C SER A 223 23.96 10.27 0.74
N ALA A 224 23.33 9.27 0.10
CA ALA A 224 24.04 8.21 -0.61
C ALA A 224 24.72 8.73 -1.90
N ALA A 225 24.02 9.59 -2.65
CA ALA A 225 24.58 10.25 -3.84
C ALA A 225 25.76 11.16 -3.48
N ALA A 226 25.68 11.92 -2.38
CA ALA A 226 26.76 12.76 -1.88
C ALA A 226 27.98 11.96 -1.36
N ARG A 227 27.77 10.69 -0.97
CA ARG A 227 28.83 9.77 -0.50
C ARG A 227 29.45 8.93 -1.62
N SER A 228 28.89 8.96 -2.82
CA SER A 228 29.48 8.28 -3.97
C SER A 228 30.73 9.06 -4.42
N PRO A 229 31.92 8.44 -4.48
CA PRO A 229 33.12 9.16 -4.90
C PRO A 229 32.91 9.63 -6.34
N SER A 230 33.02 10.95 -6.56
CA SER A 230 33.09 11.51 -7.91
C SER A 230 34.18 10.76 -8.65
N SER A 231 33.83 10.02 -9.71
CA SER A 231 34.80 9.46 -10.63
C SER A 231 35.75 10.60 -11.02
N GLY A 232 37.04 10.40 -10.72
CA GLY A 232 38.06 11.44 -10.87
C GLY A 232 37.95 12.12 -12.23
N SER A 233 38.01 13.45 -12.20
CA SER A 233 38.25 14.26 -13.38
C SER A 233 39.51 13.74 -14.07
N THR A 234 39.36 12.95 -15.13
CA THR A 234 40.41 12.72 -16.11
C THR A 234 40.64 14.07 -16.77
N ARG A 235 41.61 14.84 -16.27
CA ARG A 235 42.17 15.96 -17.02
C ARG A 235 42.72 15.39 -18.32
N LEU A 236 42.01 15.61 -19.42
CA LEU A 236 42.50 15.34 -20.76
C LEU A 236 43.65 16.32 -21.02
N ILE A 237 44.89 15.88 -20.78
CA ILE A 237 46.08 16.64 -21.16
C ILE A 237 46.20 16.54 -22.69
N LEU A 238 45.86 17.63 -23.38
CA LEU A 238 46.06 17.77 -24.81
C LEU A 238 47.58 17.91 -25.06
N ILE A 239 48.25 16.81 -25.39
CA ILE A 239 49.66 16.86 -25.83
C ILE A 239 49.65 17.26 -27.31
N ILE A 240 49.93 18.54 -27.59
CA ILE A 240 50.20 19.03 -28.94
C ILE A 240 51.64 18.61 -29.30
N ALA A 241 51.76 17.56 -30.12
CA ALA A 241 53.04 17.18 -30.71
C ALA A 241 53.35 18.12 -31.90
N ILE A 242 54.28 19.06 -31.69
CA ILE A 242 54.87 19.87 -32.77
C ILE A 242 55.94 19.02 -33.44
N LEU A 243 55.66 18.51 -34.64
CA LEU A 243 56.64 17.88 -35.52
C LEU A 243 57.47 18.96 -36.22
N ILE A 244 58.70 19.16 -35.74
CA ILE A 244 59.73 19.94 -36.45
C ILE A 244 60.44 18.98 -37.41
N PHE A 245 60.20 19.12 -38.72
CA PHE A 245 61.03 18.49 -39.74
C PHE A 245 62.27 19.35 -39.99
N ARG A 246 63.45 18.73 -39.85
CA ARG A 246 64.75 19.26 -40.31
C ARG A 246 65.49 18.17 -41.07
N ARG A 247 65.28 18.13 -42.39
CA ARG A 247 66.30 18.35 -43.43
C ARG A 247 65.66 18.24 -44.81
#